data_AF-A0A0R2QNR5-F1
#
_entry.id   AF-A0A0R2QNR5-F1
#
_cell.length_a   1.000
_cell.length_b   1.000
_cell.length_c   1.000
_cell.angle_alpha   90.00
_cell.angle_beta   90.00
_cell.angle_gamma   90.00
#
_symmetry.space_group_name_H-M   'P 1'
#
loop_
_entity.id
_entity.type
_entity.pdbx_description
1 polymer ?
#
loop_
_entity_poly.entity_id
_entity_poly.type
_entity_poly.pdbx_seq_one_letter_code
_entity_poly.pdbx_strand_id
1 'polypeptide(L)'
;MFTVLGAIQAAVAVNPTAPAWPATSKVPDALKAIPSRSAVVLIALLTGLPMQSAHFDSTSAPAGLPASNALSFQLAINPTLAALENIANAASLAAFHNYDLELQTGGAWYDNTTTDWAARIADERYIWTSALSGESAINALLGYLAAVPKAKANPVARAKVATLGGTLTGTPKVPTILFSGVADPILSASSQQAIVDKNDANLAAQWAANRKAGIRTRPVNNQLSLWSIPPEKYTKFTATGSPDTTVAAATGTNHCNFTVSQYLAIADLLAYAAENGKNMSGGALYTKLRKAGITYDRGYAAPTMKN
;
A
#
# COMPACT_ATOMS: atom_id res chain seq x y z
N MET A 1 -2.56 14.34 -14.87
CA MET A 1 -2.57 12.95 -14.36
C MET A 1 -3.94 12.30 -14.47
N PHE A 2 -4.99 12.84 -13.82
CA PHE A 2 -6.33 12.23 -13.81
C PHE A 2 -6.96 12.00 -15.19
N THR A 3 -6.76 12.92 -16.14
CA THR A 3 -7.19 12.72 -17.54
C THR A 3 -6.54 11.50 -18.20
N VAL A 4 -5.25 11.25 -17.89
CA VAL A 4 -4.51 10.10 -18.43
C VAL A 4 -5.02 8.80 -17.79
N LEU A 5 -5.25 8.78 -16.48
CA LEU A 5 -5.82 7.63 -15.79
C LEU A 5 -7.21 7.28 -16.32
N GLY A 6 -8.09 8.28 -16.51
CA GLY A 6 -9.40 8.08 -17.10
C GLY A 6 -9.34 7.53 -18.53
N ALA A 7 -8.40 8.01 -19.35
CA ALA A 7 -8.20 7.48 -20.70
C ALA A 7 -7.71 6.01 -20.69
N ILE A 8 -6.82 5.65 -19.77
CA ILE A 8 -6.37 4.25 -19.62
C ILE A 8 -7.51 3.37 -19.09
N GLN A 9 -8.28 3.84 -18.11
CA GLN A 9 -9.45 3.12 -17.60
C GLN A 9 -10.46 2.84 -18.71
N ALA A 10 -10.75 3.83 -19.56
CA ALA A 10 -11.60 3.65 -20.73
C ALA A 10 -11.01 2.63 -21.72
N ALA A 11 -9.70 2.69 -22.00
CA ALA A 11 -9.03 1.74 -22.88
C ALA A 11 -9.06 0.30 -22.33
N VAL A 12 -8.93 0.12 -21.00
CA VAL A 12 -9.06 -1.17 -20.32
C VAL A 12 -10.49 -1.71 -20.43
N ALA A 13 -11.51 -0.86 -20.32
CA ALA A 13 -12.90 -1.27 -20.50
C ALA A 13 -13.18 -1.75 -21.93
N VAL A 14 -12.55 -1.13 -22.94
CA VAL A 14 -12.70 -1.52 -24.36
C VAL A 14 -11.93 -2.80 -24.69
N ASN A 15 -10.65 -2.88 -24.28
CA ASN A 15 -9.81 -4.03 -24.51
C ASN A 15 -8.92 -4.27 -23.28
N PRO A 16 -9.34 -5.14 -22.34
CA PRO A 16 -8.61 -5.33 -21.10
C PRO A 16 -7.33 -6.12 -21.28
N THR A 17 -7.17 -6.88 -22.38
CA THR A 17 -5.99 -7.71 -22.68
C THR A 17 -4.92 -7.00 -23.50
N ALA A 18 -5.25 -5.92 -24.20
CA ALA A 18 -4.26 -5.03 -24.81
C ALA A 18 -4.81 -3.58 -24.89
N PRO A 19 -5.01 -2.90 -23.74
CA PRO A 19 -5.48 -1.53 -23.76
C PRO A 19 -4.49 -0.63 -24.48
N ALA A 20 -5.01 0.20 -25.38
CA ALA A 20 -4.22 1.18 -26.11
C ALA A 20 -3.65 2.24 -25.16
N TRP A 21 -2.58 2.89 -25.60
CA TRP A 21 -2.07 4.09 -24.93
C TRP A 21 -2.99 5.28 -25.20
N PRO A 22 -3.14 6.20 -24.24
CA PRO A 22 -3.86 7.45 -24.47
C PRO A 22 -3.30 8.20 -25.69
N ALA A 23 -4.18 8.82 -26.48
CA ALA A 23 -3.77 9.56 -27.68
C ALA A 23 -2.79 10.71 -27.38
N THR A 24 -2.84 11.26 -26.16
CA THR A 24 -1.91 12.30 -25.69
C THR A 24 -0.54 11.76 -25.25
N SER A 25 -0.36 10.43 -25.21
CA SER A 25 0.89 9.80 -24.78
C SER A 25 2.06 10.21 -25.67
N LYS A 26 3.16 10.61 -25.03
CA LYS A 26 4.43 10.94 -25.69
C LYS A 26 5.46 9.81 -25.58
N VAL A 27 5.03 8.64 -25.10
CA VAL A 27 5.89 7.46 -25.06
C VAL A 27 6.33 7.10 -26.49
N PRO A 28 7.60 6.68 -26.71
CA PRO A 28 8.07 6.20 -28.00
C PRO A 28 7.14 5.15 -28.62
N ASP A 29 6.97 5.17 -29.93
CA ASP A 29 6.06 4.25 -30.62
C ASP A 29 6.40 2.78 -30.40
N ALA A 30 7.69 2.45 -30.26
CA ALA A 30 8.14 1.09 -29.93
C ALA A 30 7.54 0.57 -28.59
N LEU A 31 7.30 1.46 -27.62
CA LEU A 31 6.68 1.09 -26.35
C LEU A 31 5.15 1.02 -26.44
N LYS A 32 4.54 1.58 -27.48
CA LYS A 32 3.07 1.50 -27.67
C LYS A 32 2.61 0.08 -28.02
N ALA A 33 3.52 -0.80 -28.41
CA ALA A 33 3.25 -2.23 -28.56
C ALA A 33 3.01 -2.95 -27.22
N ILE A 34 3.48 -2.37 -26.11
CA ILE A 34 3.21 -2.87 -24.76
C ILE A 34 1.81 -2.37 -24.35
N PRO A 35 0.92 -3.23 -23.82
CA PRO A 35 -0.35 -2.78 -23.29
C PRO A 35 -0.20 -1.68 -22.23
N SER A 36 -0.99 -0.60 -22.31
CA SER A 36 -0.86 0.54 -21.38
C SER A 36 -1.08 0.17 -19.92
N ARG A 37 -1.80 -0.93 -19.64
CA ARG A 37 -1.95 -1.50 -18.29
C ARG A 37 -0.62 -1.87 -17.62
N SER A 38 0.37 -2.31 -18.39
CA SER A 38 1.67 -2.70 -17.84
C SER A 38 2.35 -1.50 -17.18
N ALA A 39 2.20 -0.30 -17.75
CA ALA A 39 2.73 0.92 -17.16
C ALA A 39 2.02 1.29 -15.86
N VAL A 40 0.70 1.07 -15.77
CA VAL A 40 -0.06 1.28 -14.52
C VAL A 40 0.43 0.34 -13.43
N VAL A 41 0.50 -0.96 -13.72
CA VAL A 41 0.97 -1.97 -12.75
C VAL A 41 2.40 -1.65 -12.33
N LEU A 42 3.27 -1.28 -13.26
CA LEU A 42 4.64 -0.86 -12.96
C LEU A 42 4.66 0.35 -12.01
N ILE A 43 3.84 1.39 -12.25
CA ILE A 43 3.75 2.54 -11.35
C ILE A 43 3.31 2.12 -9.95
N ALA A 44 2.30 1.26 -9.82
CA ALA A 44 1.85 0.77 -8.52
C ALA A 44 2.98 0.04 -7.77
N LEU A 45 3.73 -0.85 -8.43
CA LEU A 45 4.87 -1.53 -7.82
C LEU A 45 5.99 -0.54 -7.42
N LEU A 46 6.36 0.37 -8.31
CA LEU A 46 7.37 1.39 -8.04
C LEU A 46 6.98 2.34 -6.91
N THR A 47 5.69 2.49 -6.62
CA THR A 47 5.20 3.35 -5.53
C THR A 47 4.81 2.56 -4.29
N GLY A 48 4.92 1.22 -4.31
CA GLY A 48 4.55 0.35 -3.19
C GLY A 48 3.04 0.29 -2.94
N LEU A 49 2.23 0.60 -3.94
CA LEU A 49 0.78 0.51 -3.84
C LEU A 49 0.34 -0.96 -3.89
N PRO A 50 -0.64 -1.35 -3.06
CA PRO A 50 -1.14 -2.71 -3.04
C PRO A 50 -1.85 -3.05 -4.37
N MET A 51 -1.78 -4.31 -4.79
CA MET A 51 -2.56 -4.84 -5.92
C MET A 51 -3.99 -5.24 -5.52
N GLN A 52 -4.39 -4.90 -4.30
CA GLN A 52 -5.75 -4.97 -3.78
C GLN A 52 -6.25 -3.54 -3.50
N SER A 53 -7.51 -3.25 -3.79
CA SER A 53 -8.07 -1.89 -3.75
C SER A 53 -9.51 -1.90 -3.21
N ALA A 54 -10.22 -0.78 -3.23
CA ALA A 54 -11.57 -0.66 -2.69
C ALA A 54 -12.53 -1.75 -3.23
N HIS A 55 -12.44 -2.05 -4.52
CA HIS A 55 -13.39 -2.94 -5.20
C HIS A 55 -12.74 -4.15 -5.85
N PHE A 56 -11.40 -4.21 -5.92
CA PHE A 56 -10.67 -5.27 -6.61
C PHE A 56 -9.74 -6.02 -5.67
N ASP A 57 -9.99 -7.33 -5.52
CA ASP A 57 -9.24 -8.24 -4.65
C ASP A 57 -8.01 -8.89 -5.30
N SER A 58 -7.64 -8.44 -6.49
CA SER A 58 -6.54 -8.96 -7.32
C SER A 58 -6.74 -10.38 -7.89
N THR A 59 -7.77 -11.12 -7.51
CA THR A 59 -7.78 -12.59 -7.71
C THR A 59 -9.15 -13.17 -8.12
N SER A 60 -10.20 -12.37 -8.11
CA SER A 60 -11.52 -12.76 -8.61
C SER A 60 -11.60 -12.59 -10.12
N ALA A 61 -12.47 -13.37 -10.76
CA ALA A 61 -12.81 -13.24 -12.17
C ALA A 61 -14.34 -13.35 -12.35
N PRO A 62 -14.89 -12.80 -13.44
CA PRO A 62 -16.28 -13.00 -13.79
C PRO A 62 -16.63 -14.48 -13.90
N ALA A 63 -17.81 -14.85 -13.42
CA ALA A 63 -18.32 -16.21 -13.57
C ALA A 63 -18.63 -16.52 -15.05
N GLY A 64 -18.56 -17.81 -15.42
CA GLY A 64 -18.93 -18.27 -16.77
C GLY A 64 -17.85 -18.09 -17.85
N LEU A 65 -16.68 -17.54 -17.50
CA LEU A 65 -15.53 -17.48 -18.42
C LEU A 65 -14.88 -18.86 -18.60
N PRO A 66 -14.35 -19.16 -19.80
CA PRO A 66 -13.41 -20.28 -19.97
C PRO A 66 -12.23 -20.16 -19.01
N ALA A 67 -11.68 -21.30 -18.56
CA ALA A 67 -10.64 -21.34 -17.53
C ALA A 67 -9.40 -20.48 -17.86
N SER A 68 -8.97 -20.48 -19.13
CA SER A 68 -7.84 -19.65 -19.59
C SER A 68 -8.15 -18.15 -19.51
N ASN A 69 -9.38 -17.74 -19.82
CA ASN A 69 -9.84 -16.35 -19.72
C ASN A 69 -10.00 -15.91 -18.25
N ALA A 70 -10.53 -16.78 -17.40
CA ALA A 70 -10.62 -16.53 -15.96
C ALA A 70 -9.21 -16.36 -15.37
N LEU A 71 -8.28 -17.26 -15.68
CA LEU A 71 -6.89 -17.16 -15.22
C LEU A 71 -6.21 -15.88 -15.73
N SER A 72 -6.38 -15.54 -17.01
CA SER A 72 -5.85 -14.30 -17.58
C SER A 72 -6.42 -13.07 -16.88
N PHE A 73 -7.71 -13.10 -16.53
CA PHE A 73 -8.33 -12.01 -15.77
C PHE A 73 -7.72 -11.89 -14.38
N GLN A 74 -7.58 -12.99 -13.66
CA GLN A 74 -7.02 -13.02 -12.31
C GLN A 74 -5.57 -12.54 -12.26
N LEU A 75 -4.73 -12.96 -13.22
CA LEU A 75 -3.30 -12.68 -13.16
C LEU A 75 -2.89 -11.35 -13.80
N ALA A 76 -3.69 -10.81 -14.72
CA ALA A 76 -3.32 -9.60 -15.46
C ALA A 76 -4.33 -8.46 -15.34
N ILE A 77 -5.63 -8.75 -15.38
CA ILE A 77 -6.67 -7.71 -15.48
C ILE A 77 -7.10 -7.21 -14.10
N ASN A 78 -7.44 -8.10 -13.17
CA ASN A 78 -7.86 -7.72 -11.81
C ASN A 78 -6.77 -6.89 -11.07
N PRO A 79 -5.48 -7.30 -11.07
CA PRO A 79 -4.42 -6.50 -10.45
C PRO A 79 -4.25 -5.12 -11.11
N THR A 80 -4.46 -5.02 -12.44
CA THR A 80 -4.44 -3.75 -13.16
C THR A 80 -5.56 -2.82 -12.70
N LEU A 81 -6.77 -3.36 -12.55
CA LEU A 81 -7.93 -2.58 -12.10
C LEU A 81 -7.70 -2.07 -10.67
N ALA A 82 -7.15 -2.93 -9.80
CA ALA A 82 -6.76 -2.54 -8.45
C ALA A 82 -5.67 -1.45 -8.45
N ALA A 83 -4.64 -1.60 -9.28
CA ALA A 83 -3.59 -0.60 -9.44
C ALA A 83 -4.14 0.73 -9.95
N LEU A 84 -5.04 0.72 -10.93
CA LEU A 84 -5.71 1.93 -11.44
C LEU A 84 -6.46 2.67 -10.32
N GLU A 85 -7.28 1.94 -9.55
CA GLU A 85 -8.06 2.50 -8.46
C GLU A 85 -7.17 3.08 -7.35
N ASN A 86 -6.14 2.34 -6.94
CA ASN A 86 -5.20 2.80 -5.92
C ASN A 86 -4.35 3.98 -6.38
N ILE A 87 -3.88 3.99 -7.64
CA ILE A 87 -3.13 5.14 -8.18
C ILE A 87 -4.03 6.37 -8.22
N ALA A 88 -5.30 6.25 -8.60
CA ALA A 88 -6.22 7.39 -8.62
C ALA A 88 -6.43 7.97 -7.21
N ASN A 89 -6.66 7.11 -6.22
CA ASN A 89 -6.82 7.51 -4.81
C ASN A 89 -5.53 8.13 -4.24
N ALA A 90 -4.40 7.44 -4.42
CA ALA A 90 -3.09 7.88 -3.93
C ALA A 90 -2.65 9.20 -4.56
N ALA A 91 -2.82 9.36 -5.86
CA ALA A 91 -2.46 10.58 -6.56
C ALA A 91 -3.25 11.80 -6.09
N SER A 92 -4.54 11.61 -5.78
CA SER A 92 -5.41 12.68 -5.28
C SER A 92 -4.88 13.24 -3.97
N LEU A 93 -4.60 12.38 -3.00
CA LEU A 93 -4.10 12.82 -1.70
C LEU A 93 -2.62 13.25 -1.75
N ALA A 94 -1.78 12.56 -2.52
CA ALA A 94 -0.38 12.93 -2.69
C ALA A 94 -0.21 14.32 -3.33
N ALA A 95 -1.11 14.74 -4.23
CA ALA A 95 -1.09 16.08 -4.78
C ALA A 95 -1.30 17.16 -3.71
N PHE A 96 -2.30 16.98 -2.83
CA PHE A 96 -2.54 17.90 -1.71
C PHE A 96 -1.41 17.88 -0.70
N HIS A 97 -0.92 16.69 -0.34
CA HIS A 97 0.17 16.53 0.61
C HIS A 97 1.47 17.17 0.11
N ASN A 98 1.83 16.93 -1.14
CA ASN A 98 3.02 17.56 -1.74
C ASN A 98 2.88 19.07 -1.79
N TYR A 99 1.72 19.58 -2.21
CA TYR A 99 1.48 21.02 -2.27
C TYR A 99 1.60 21.67 -0.88
N ASP A 100 1.00 21.08 0.14
CA ASP A 100 1.10 21.56 1.52
C ASP A 100 2.55 21.55 2.04
N LEU A 101 3.28 20.45 1.82
CA LEU A 101 4.70 20.39 2.20
C LEU A 101 5.55 21.42 1.46
N GLU A 102 5.30 21.64 0.17
CA GLU A 102 6.02 22.64 -0.61
C GLU A 102 5.74 24.07 -0.12
N LEU A 103 4.50 24.37 0.27
CA LEU A 103 4.14 25.65 0.90
C LEU A 103 4.84 25.86 2.24
N GLN A 104 4.86 24.84 3.10
CA GLN A 104 5.50 24.91 4.43
C GLN A 104 7.03 25.03 4.33
N THR A 105 7.63 24.38 3.32
CA THR A 105 9.09 24.28 3.22
C THR A 105 9.72 25.29 2.25
N GLY A 106 8.93 25.86 1.35
CA GLY A 106 9.33 26.87 0.38
C GLY A 106 9.93 26.31 -0.91
N GLY A 107 9.57 25.08 -1.30
CA GLY A 107 10.00 24.48 -2.57
C GLY A 107 9.82 22.96 -2.65
N ALA A 108 10.08 22.40 -3.83
CA ALA A 108 9.97 20.97 -4.09
C ALA A 108 10.86 20.14 -3.15
N TRP A 109 10.27 19.17 -2.44
CA TRP A 109 10.98 18.34 -1.46
C TRP A 109 11.28 16.93 -1.96
N TYR A 110 10.52 16.43 -2.94
CA TYR A 110 10.65 15.09 -3.48
C TYR A 110 11.92 14.95 -4.34
N ASP A 111 12.70 13.91 -4.07
CA ASP A 111 13.92 13.58 -4.80
C ASP A 111 13.91 12.11 -5.19
N ASN A 112 14.12 11.82 -6.46
CA ASN A 112 14.32 10.47 -6.95
C ASN A 112 15.59 10.30 -7.78
N THR A 113 16.52 11.28 -7.71
CA THR A 113 17.76 11.29 -8.51
C THR A 113 18.58 10.02 -8.33
N THR A 114 18.63 9.48 -7.12
CA THR A 114 19.34 8.25 -6.77
C THR A 114 18.50 6.99 -6.82
N THR A 115 17.19 7.08 -7.13
CA THR A 115 16.31 5.91 -7.09
C THR A 115 16.64 4.93 -8.21
N ASP A 116 16.92 3.69 -7.86
CA ASP A 116 17.03 2.58 -8.80
C ASP A 116 15.66 1.90 -8.95
N TRP A 117 14.95 2.27 -10.02
CA TRP A 117 13.63 1.73 -10.32
C TRP A 117 13.63 0.23 -10.63
N ALA A 118 14.72 -0.29 -11.18
CA ALA A 118 14.81 -1.71 -11.50
C ALA A 118 15.00 -2.54 -10.22
N ALA A 119 15.90 -2.11 -9.34
CA ALA A 119 16.09 -2.73 -8.03
C ALA A 119 14.81 -2.68 -7.19
N ARG A 120 14.06 -1.57 -7.27
CA ARG A 120 12.82 -1.38 -6.53
C ARG A 120 11.77 -2.44 -6.82
N ILE A 121 11.70 -3.03 -8.01
CA ILE A 121 10.69 -4.06 -8.30
C ILE A 121 11.26 -5.48 -8.42
N ALA A 122 12.54 -5.69 -8.10
CA ALA A 122 13.24 -6.94 -8.37
C ALA A 122 12.50 -8.18 -7.81
N ASP A 123 12.09 -8.12 -6.55
CA ASP A 123 11.41 -9.24 -5.88
C ASP A 123 9.95 -9.46 -6.35
N GLU A 124 9.35 -8.43 -6.95
CA GLU A 124 7.94 -8.44 -7.38
C GLU A 124 7.77 -8.75 -8.86
N ARG A 125 8.84 -8.59 -9.65
CA ARG A 125 8.83 -8.79 -11.11
C ARG A 125 8.22 -10.12 -11.50
N TYR A 126 8.64 -11.20 -10.83
CA TYR A 126 8.17 -12.55 -11.09
C TYR A 126 6.69 -12.73 -10.72
N ILE A 127 6.28 -12.18 -9.57
CA ILE A 127 4.91 -12.30 -9.06
C ILE A 127 3.93 -11.62 -10.02
N TRP A 128 4.31 -10.47 -10.57
CA TRP A 128 3.44 -9.64 -11.40
C TRP A 128 3.78 -9.66 -12.90
N THR A 129 4.60 -10.62 -13.36
CA THR A 129 5.02 -10.71 -14.77
C THR A 129 3.83 -10.73 -15.73
N SER A 130 2.76 -11.44 -15.38
CA SER A 130 1.55 -11.52 -16.21
C SER A 130 0.86 -10.15 -16.37
N ALA A 131 0.66 -9.44 -15.25
CA ALA A 131 0.09 -8.09 -15.24
C ALA A 131 0.98 -7.06 -15.95
N LEU A 132 2.31 -7.25 -15.89
CA LEU A 132 3.30 -6.43 -16.57
C LEU A 132 3.51 -6.81 -18.06
N SER A 133 2.81 -7.83 -18.56
CA SER A 133 2.92 -8.32 -19.95
C SER A 133 4.29 -8.90 -20.32
N GLY A 134 4.96 -9.56 -19.37
CA GLY A 134 6.20 -10.30 -19.61
C GLY A 134 7.49 -9.51 -19.34
N GLU A 135 8.60 -10.23 -19.17
CA GLU A 135 9.92 -9.65 -18.86
C GLU A 135 10.43 -8.68 -19.93
N SER A 136 10.11 -8.92 -21.20
CA SER A 136 10.48 -7.99 -22.29
C SER A 136 9.81 -6.63 -22.12
N ALA A 137 8.51 -6.61 -21.78
CA ALA A 137 7.76 -5.39 -21.50
C ALA A 137 8.29 -4.67 -20.26
N ILE A 138 8.59 -5.42 -19.19
CA ILE A 138 9.18 -4.88 -17.96
C ILE A 138 10.51 -4.19 -18.26
N ASN A 139 11.42 -4.87 -18.96
CA ASN A 139 12.73 -4.33 -19.30
C ASN A 139 12.64 -3.08 -20.18
N ALA A 140 11.73 -3.08 -21.16
CA ALA A 140 11.52 -1.95 -22.03
C ALA A 140 10.97 -0.72 -21.27
N LEU A 141 9.98 -0.91 -20.39
CA LEU A 141 9.41 0.16 -19.57
C LEU A 141 10.43 0.72 -18.57
N LEU A 142 11.20 -0.13 -17.90
CA LEU A 142 12.26 0.31 -16.98
C LEU A 142 13.42 0.99 -17.70
N GLY A 143 13.80 0.51 -18.89
CA GLY A 143 14.80 1.17 -19.74
C GLY A 143 14.37 2.59 -20.12
N TYR A 144 13.09 2.78 -20.45
CA TYR A 144 12.55 4.12 -20.67
C TYR A 144 12.53 4.96 -19.40
N LEU A 145 12.12 4.40 -18.27
CA LEU A 145 12.10 5.11 -16.99
C LEU A 145 13.50 5.53 -16.52
N ALA A 146 14.55 4.78 -16.88
CA ALA A 146 15.93 5.15 -16.62
C ALA A 146 16.40 6.35 -17.48
N ALA A 147 15.80 6.54 -18.65
CA ALA A 147 16.15 7.61 -19.59
C ALA A 147 15.36 8.91 -19.37
N VAL A 148 14.18 8.86 -18.74
CA VAL A 148 13.39 10.08 -18.45
C VAL A 148 14.03 10.90 -17.32
N PRO A 149 13.92 12.24 -17.36
CA PRO A 149 14.45 13.10 -16.31
C PRO A 149 13.90 12.75 -14.93
N LYS A 150 14.81 12.62 -13.96
CA LYS A 150 14.49 12.41 -12.54
C LYS A 150 14.16 13.75 -11.86
N ALA A 151 13.27 13.70 -10.88
CA ALA A 151 12.94 14.82 -10.02
C ALA A 151 14.06 15.04 -8.99
N LYS A 152 14.58 16.27 -8.93
CA LYS A 152 15.59 16.71 -7.97
C LYS A 152 14.95 17.67 -6.98
N ALA A 153 15.11 17.40 -5.69
CA ALA A 153 14.57 18.26 -4.66
C ALA A 153 15.38 19.56 -4.50
N ASN A 154 14.73 20.58 -3.95
CA ASN A 154 15.42 21.67 -3.27
C ASN A 154 16.00 21.13 -1.95
N PRO A 155 17.34 21.16 -1.75
CA PRO A 155 17.97 20.59 -0.55
C PRO A 155 17.49 21.23 0.75
N VAL A 156 17.19 22.54 0.74
CA VAL A 156 16.70 23.27 1.91
C VAL A 156 15.27 22.84 2.25
N ALA A 157 14.41 22.73 1.25
CA ALA A 157 13.03 22.26 1.46
C ALA A 157 13.00 20.82 1.98
N ARG A 158 13.80 19.93 1.36
CA ARG A 158 13.93 18.52 1.78
C ARG A 158 14.42 18.38 3.22
N ALA A 159 15.40 19.19 3.64
CA ALA A 159 15.87 19.20 5.02
C ALA A 159 14.76 19.64 5.99
N LYS A 160 13.92 20.62 5.63
CA LYS A 160 12.78 21.05 6.45
C LYS A 160 11.70 19.97 6.56
N VAL A 161 11.36 19.25 5.49
CA VAL A 161 10.37 18.14 5.57
C VAL A 161 10.78 17.12 6.63
N ALA A 162 12.06 16.77 6.72
CA ALA A 162 12.56 15.85 7.74
C ALA A 162 12.31 16.32 9.18
N THR A 163 12.16 17.63 9.40
CA THR A 163 11.84 18.21 10.72
C THR A 163 10.35 18.27 11.02
N LEU A 164 9.49 18.35 9.99
CA LEU A 164 8.03 18.47 10.15
C LEU A 164 7.39 17.17 10.66
N GLY A 165 7.88 16.01 10.20
CA GLY A 165 7.34 14.71 10.60
C GLY A 165 7.70 14.26 12.02
N GLY A 166 8.58 15.00 12.71
CA GLY A 166 9.22 14.55 13.94
C GLY A 166 10.02 13.26 13.77
N THR A 167 10.78 12.88 14.81
CA THR A 167 11.47 11.58 14.80
C THR A 167 10.51 10.52 15.36
N LEU A 168 9.97 9.66 14.49
CA LEU A 168 9.31 8.43 14.92
C LEU A 168 10.36 7.50 15.55
N THR A 169 10.49 7.55 16.88
CA THR A 169 11.49 6.81 17.65
C THR A 169 11.16 5.33 17.81
N GLY A 170 9.89 4.94 17.60
CA GLY A 170 9.43 3.57 17.86
C GLY A 170 9.58 3.18 19.33
N THR A 171 9.48 4.12 20.28
CA THR A 171 9.60 3.84 21.72
C THR A 171 8.36 4.34 22.48
N PRO A 172 7.18 3.75 22.26
CA PRO A 172 5.98 4.17 22.96
C PRO A 172 6.15 4.04 24.47
N LYS A 173 6.05 5.17 25.19
CA LYS A 173 6.15 5.23 26.66
C LYS A 173 4.83 4.92 27.36
N VAL A 174 3.73 5.05 26.62
CA VAL A 174 2.36 4.79 27.07
C VAL A 174 1.71 3.75 26.15
N PRO A 175 0.69 3.02 26.60
CA PRO A 175 -0.08 2.11 25.74
C PRO A 175 -0.47 2.79 24.43
N THR A 176 -0.01 2.24 23.32
CA THR A 176 -0.16 2.79 21.97
C THR A 176 -0.70 1.70 21.07
N ILE A 177 -1.76 2.01 20.33
CA ILE A 177 -2.37 1.09 19.37
C ILE A 177 -2.09 1.61 17.97
N LEU A 178 -1.52 0.76 17.11
CA LEU A 178 -1.38 0.99 15.68
C LEU A 178 -2.42 0.13 14.97
N PHE A 179 -3.21 0.71 14.08
CA PHE A 179 -4.20 -0.02 13.30
C PHE A 179 -4.26 0.50 11.87
N SER A 180 -3.94 -0.37 10.92
CA SER A 180 -3.96 -0.05 9.50
C SER A 180 -4.59 -1.17 8.67
N GLY A 181 -5.18 -0.81 7.54
CA GLY A 181 -5.58 -1.75 6.50
C GLY A 181 -4.37 -2.23 5.72
N VAL A 182 -4.26 -3.54 5.47
CA VAL A 182 -3.11 -4.07 4.73
C VAL A 182 -3.10 -3.66 3.25
N ALA A 183 -4.25 -3.20 2.73
CA ALA A 183 -4.42 -2.69 1.38
C ALA A 183 -4.79 -1.18 1.35
N ASP A 184 -4.41 -0.41 2.36
CA ASP A 184 -4.52 1.06 2.33
C ASP A 184 -3.47 1.64 1.36
N PRO A 185 -3.86 2.36 0.28
CA PRO A 185 -2.94 2.90 -0.71
C PRO A 185 -2.24 4.20 -0.27
N ILE A 186 -2.61 4.76 0.89
CA ILE A 186 -2.06 6.01 1.43
C ILE A 186 -1.15 5.70 2.62
N LEU A 187 -1.74 5.14 3.69
CA LEU A 187 -1.04 4.76 4.92
C LEU A 187 -0.68 3.30 4.84
N SER A 188 0.17 2.99 3.87
CA SER A 188 0.54 1.62 3.53
C SER A 188 0.99 0.83 4.77
N ALA A 189 0.67 -0.46 4.78
CA ALA A 189 1.04 -1.38 5.87
C ALA A 189 2.54 -1.33 6.20
N SER A 190 3.36 -1.06 5.19
CA SER A 190 4.81 -0.86 5.30
C SER A 190 5.21 0.27 6.26
N SER A 191 4.43 1.35 6.31
CA SER A 191 4.70 2.50 7.17
C SER A 191 4.44 2.16 8.63
N GLN A 192 3.35 1.43 8.90
CA GLN A 192 3.09 0.88 10.23
C GLN A 192 4.19 -0.12 10.62
N GLN A 193 4.57 -1.03 9.70
CA GLN A 193 5.61 -2.02 9.95
C GLN A 193 6.95 -1.39 10.32
N ALA A 194 7.35 -0.30 9.65
CA ALA A 194 8.57 0.42 10.01
C ALA A 194 8.58 0.95 11.47
N ILE A 195 7.41 1.26 12.03
CA ILE A 195 7.27 1.66 13.44
C ILE A 195 7.33 0.43 14.36
N VAL A 196 6.77 -0.70 13.92
CA VAL A 196 6.86 -1.99 14.63
C VAL A 196 8.31 -2.45 14.72
N ASP A 197 9.01 -2.50 13.59
CA ASP A 197 10.40 -2.96 13.51
C ASP A 197 11.34 -2.12 14.38
N LYS A 198 11.15 -0.80 14.39
CA LYS A 198 11.89 0.11 15.29
C LYS A 198 11.64 -0.22 16.76
N ASN A 199 10.38 -0.45 17.14
CA ASN A 199 10.03 -0.82 18.51
C ASN A 199 10.65 -2.16 18.92
N ASP A 200 10.60 -3.16 18.05
CA ASP A 200 11.20 -4.46 18.32
C ASP A 200 12.73 -4.36 18.47
N ALA A 201 13.40 -3.57 17.63
CA ALA A 201 14.83 -3.29 17.76
C ALA A 201 15.16 -2.59 19.10
N ASN A 202 14.36 -1.61 19.51
CA ASN A 202 14.53 -0.92 20.79
C ASN A 202 14.34 -1.86 21.98
N LEU A 203 13.30 -2.70 21.96
CA LEU A 203 13.04 -3.70 23.00
C LEU A 203 14.17 -4.73 23.07
N ALA A 204 14.70 -5.17 21.92
CA ALA A 204 15.83 -6.09 21.86
C ALA A 204 17.12 -5.47 22.47
N ALA A 205 17.41 -4.21 22.12
CA ALA A 205 18.54 -3.47 22.68
C ALA A 205 18.39 -3.28 24.19
N GLN A 206 17.20 -2.88 24.67
CA GLN A 206 16.91 -2.72 26.09
C GLN A 206 17.02 -4.05 26.83
N TRP A 207 16.55 -5.16 26.24
CA TRP A 207 16.70 -6.48 26.85
C TRP A 207 18.16 -6.91 26.98
N ALA A 208 18.99 -6.62 25.98
CA ALA A 208 20.44 -6.85 26.07
C ALA A 208 21.08 -6.03 27.20
N ALA A 209 20.70 -4.76 27.36
CA ALA A 209 21.18 -3.89 28.43
C ALA A 209 20.72 -4.37 29.82
N ASN A 210 19.43 -4.72 29.97
CA ASN A 210 18.87 -5.25 31.22
C ASN A 210 19.65 -6.49 31.70
N ARG A 211 19.92 -7.43 30.81
CA ARG A 211 20.70 -8.64 31.14
C ARG A 211 22.10 -8.31 31.64
N LYS A 212 22.79 -7.32 31.03
CA LYS A 212 24.11 -6.86 31.49
C LYS A 212 24.04 -6.19 32.87
N ALA A 213 22.95 -5.47 33.16
CA ALA A 213 22.69 -4.82 34.44
C ALA A 213 22.13 -5.77 35.52
N GLY A 214 22.02 -7.08 35.26
CA GLY A 214 21.43 -8.04 36.19
C GLY A 214 19.90 -8.02 36.29
N ILE A 215 19.22 -7.18 35.51
CA ILE A 215 17.76 -7.08 35.46
C ILE A 215 17.20 -8.26 34.62
N ARG A 216 16.40 -9.13 35.26
CA ARG A 216 15.83 -10.34 34.63
C ARG A 216 14.41 -10.17 34.09
N THR A 217 13.81 -9.01 34.27
CA THR A 217 12.50 -8.67 33.71
C THR A 217 12.65 -8.18 32.27
N ARG A 218 11.81 -8.72 31.38
CA ARG A 218 11.76 -8.26 29.98
C ARG A 218 11.21 -6.83 29.92
N PRO A 219 11.68 -6.00 28.97
CA PRO A 219 11.06 -4.73 28.66
C PRO A 219 9.56 -4.87 28.40
N VAL A 220 8.78 -3.91 28.90
CA VAL A 220 7.35 -3.85 28.61
C VAL A 220 7.16 -3.37 27.18
N ASN A 221 6.42 -4.12 26.37
CA ASN A 221 5.99 -3.65 25.06
C ASN A 221 4.66 -2.89 25.19
N ASN A 222 4.72 -1.57 25.03
CA ASN A 222 3.54 -0.69 25.05
C ASN A 222 2.87 -0.56 23.69
N GLN A 223 3.39 -1.18 22.64
CA GLN A 223 2.79 -1.15 21.31
C GLN A 223 1.86 -2.34 21.10
N LEU A 224 0.66 -2.07 20.60
CA LEU A 224 -0.28 -3.06 20.10
C LEU A 224 -0.51 -2.80 18.60
N SER A 225 0.09 -3.63 17.75
CA SER A 225 0.01 -3.52 16.30
C SER A 225 -1.09 -4.41 15.75
N LEU A 226 -2.09 -3.81 15.13
CA LEU A 226 -3.31 -4.45 14.64
C LEU A 226 -3.45 -4.21 13.14
N TRP A 227 -4.10 -5.16 12.47
CA TRP A 227 -4.24 -5.16 11.01
C TRP A 227 -5.69 -5.43 10.61
N SER A 228 -6.20 -4.66 9.65
CA SER A 228 -7.44 -5.00 8.95
C SER A 228 -7.08 -5.69 7.64
N ILE A 229 -7.38 -6.99 7.56
CA ILE A 229 -7.15 -7.78 6.35
C ILE A 229 -8.45 -7.81 5.53
N PRO A 230 -8.42 -7.43 4.24
CA PRO A 230 -9.59 -7.56 3.37
C PRO A 230 -10.11 -8.99 3.31
N PRO A 231 -11.40 -9.20 2.99
CA PRO A 231 -11.90 -10.52 2.66
C PRO A 231 -11.09 -11.17 1.52
N GLU A 232 -11.01 -12.49 1.48
CA GLU A 232 -10.26 -13.21 0.43
C GLU A 232 -10.77 -12.90 -0.98
N LYS A 233 -12.10 -12.77 -1.12
CA LYS A 233 -12.79 -12.44 -2.36
C LYS A 233 -13.86 -11.38 -2.08
N TYR A 234 -13.77 -10.25 -2.75
CA TYR A 234 -14.76 -9.17 -2.62
C TYR A 234 -15.04 -8.42 -3.92
N THR A 235 -14.31 -8.70 -5.01
CA THR A 235 -14.64 -8.12 -6.32
C THR A 235 -16.04 -8.54 -6.71
N LYS A 236 -16.88 -7.57 -7.06
CA LYS A 236 -18.23 -7.80 -7.56
C LYS A 236 -18.28 -7.56 -9.06
N PHE A 237 -19.22 -8.26 -9.70
CA PHE A 237 -19.46 -8.15 -11.12
C PHE A 237 -20.95 -7.92 -11.36
N THR A 238 -21.24 -7.07 -12.33
CA THR A 238 -22.58 -6.87 -12.88
C THR A 238 -23.10 -8.15 -13.54
N ALA A 239 -24.41 -8.18 -13.83
CA ALA A 239 -25.02 -9.31 -14.55
C ALA A 239 -24.40 -9.56 -15.94
N THR A 240 -23.79 -8.53 -16.56
CA THR A 240 -23.09 -8.63 -17.85
C THR A 240 -21.61 -9.04 -17.70
N GLY A 241 -21.16 -9.34 -16.47
CA GLY A 241 -19.79 -9.80 -16.20
C GLY A 241 -18.74 -8.70 -16.11
N SER A 242 -19.12 -7.42 -16.22
CA SER A 242 -18.21 -6.29 -15.99
C SER A 242 -18.01 -6.05 -14.49
N PRO A 243 -16.82 -5.65 -14.03
CA PRO A 243 -16.61 -5.32 -12.63
C PRO A 243 -17.54 -4.21 -12.13
N ASP A 244 -18.00 -4.33 -10.89
CA ASP A 244 -18.91 -3.40 -10.24
C ASP A 244 -18.17 -2.63 -9.13
N THR A 245 -17.95 -1.34 -9.37
CA THR A 245 -17.31 -0.41 -8.41
C THR A 245 -18.31 0.53 -7.75
N THR A 246 -19.62 0.21 -7.81
CA THR A 246 -20.68 1.00 -7.17
C THR A 246 -21.01 0.52 -5.76
N VAL A 247 -20.53 -0.69 -5.42
CA VAL A 247 -20.66 -1.28 -4.09
C VAL A 247 -19.75 -0.58 -3.09
N ALA A 248 -19.99 -0.79 -1.80
CA ALA A 248 -19.11 -0.25 -0.76
C ALA A 248 -17.70 -0.85 -0.84
N ALA A 249 -16.69 -0.03 -0.58
CA ALA A 249 -15.30 -0.46 -0.49
C ALA A 249 -15.12 -1.55 0.57
N ALA A 250 -14.33 -2.58 0.26
CA ALA A 250 -14.02 -3.64 1.21
C ALA A 250 -13.18 -3.11 2.38
N THR A 251 -13.50 -3.53 3.60
CA THR A 251 -12.73 -3.12 4.80
C THR A 251 -11.26 -3.54 4.70
N GLY A 252 -10.35 -2.71 5.22
CA GLY A 252 -8.90 -2.96 5.14
C GLY A 252 -8.26 -2.62 3.79
N THR A 253 -9.04 -2.09 2.84
CA THR A 253 -8.60 -1.47 1.58
C THR A 253 -8.89 0.03 1.63
N ASN A 254 -8.47 0.82 0.62
CA ASN A 254 -8.74 2.26 0.56
C ASN A 254 -8.18 3.01 1.79
N HIS A 255 -8.30 4.34 1.83
CA HIS A 255 -7.76 5.12 2.93
C HIS A 255 -8.66 5.08 4.17
N CYS A 256 -8.16 4.55 5.28
CA CYS A 256 -8.86 4.50 6.57
C CYS A 256 -10.26 3.82 6.51
N ASN A 257 -10.50 2.89 5.58
CA ASN A 257 -11.80 2.22 5.47
C ASN A 257 -11.94 1.10 6.49
N PHE A 258 -12.52 1.44 7.65
CA PHE A 258 -12.80 0.51 8.73
C PHE A 258 -14.30 0.45 9.01
N THR A 259 -14.75 -0.71 9.47
CA THR A 259 -16.15 -0.87 9.88
C THR A 259 -16.41 -0.17 11.21
N VAL A 260 -17.68 0.12 11.51
CA VAL A 260 -18.09 0.65 12.82
C VAL A 260 -17.66 -0.28 13.96
N SER A 261 -17.75 -1.61 13.78
CA SER A 261 -17.31 -2.57 14.81
C SER A 261 -15.81 -2.51 15.06
N GLN A 262 -15.00 -2.23 14.03
CA GLN A 262 -13.56 -2.03 14.19
C GLN A 262 -13.25 -0.74 14.95
N TYR A 263 -13.88 0.38 14.60
CA TYR A 263 -13.72 1.64 15.34
C TYR A 263 -14.09 1.49 16.83
N LEU A 264 -15.24 0.86 17.11
CA LEU A 264 -15.67 0.62 18.51
C LEU A 264 -14.71 -0.30 19.26
N ALA A 265 -14.17 -1.34 18.60
CA ALA A 265 -13.19 -2.20 19.23
C ALA A 265 -11.90 -1.44 19.59
N ILE A 266 -11.41 -0.55 18.71
CA ILE A 266 -10.26 0.30 19.02
C ILE A 266 -10.58 1.28 20.16
N ALA A 267 -11.75 1.92 20.14
CA ALA A 267 -12.18 2.82 21.21
C ALA A 267 -12.23 2.12 22.59
N ASP A 268 -12.77 0.90 22.64
CA ASP A 268 -12.79 0.09 23.86
C ASP A 268 -11.39 -0.30 24.34
N LEU A 269 -10.47 -0.61 23.41
CA LEU A 269 -9.08 -0.93 23.75
C LEU A 269 -8.35 0.31 24.30
N LEU A 270 -8.62 1.49 23.74
CA LEU A 270 -8.09 2.76 24.23
C LEU A 270 -8.66 3.10 25.62
N ALA A 271 -9.97 2.93 25.83
CA ALA A 271 -10.60 3.13 27.13
C ALA A 271 -10.00 2.21 28.20
N TYR A 272 -9.87 0.91 27.90
CA TYR A 272 -9.20 -0.04 28.78
C TYR A 272 -7.76 0.41 29.09
N ALA A 273 -7.01 0.83 28.08
CA ALA A 273 -5.63 1.25 28.25
C ALA A 273 -5.49 2.51 29.11
N ALA A 274 -6.41 3.46 28.98
CA ALA A 274 -6.46 4.67 29.80
C ALA A 274 -6.76 4.35 31.28
N GLU A 275 -7.71 3.45 31.54
CA GLU A 275 -8.08 3.04 32.90
C GLU A 275 -7.00 2.20 33.61
N ASN A 276 -6.27 1.38 32.84
CA ASN A 276 -5.38 0.36 33.41
C ASN A 276 -3.88 0.66 33.23
N GLY A 277 -3.53 1.69 32.47
CA GLY A 277 -2.14 2.03 32.14
C GLY A 277 -1.41 0.97 31.30
N LYS A 278 -2.13 0.02 30.69
CA LYS A 278 -1.57 -1.08 29.87
C LYS A 278 -2.52 -1.51 28.76
N ASN A 279 -1.98 -2.00 27.64
CA ASN A 279 -2.80 -2.61 26.60
C ASN A 279 -3.56 -3.84 27.12
N MET A 280 -4.77 -4.06 26.60
CA MET A 280 -5.48 -5.32 26.80
C MET A 280 -4.66 -6.47 26.22
N SER A 281 -4.69 -7.64 26.87
CA SER A 281 -3.93 -8.81 26.42
C SER A 281 -4.68 -10.12 26.69
N GLY A 282 -4.16 -11.23 26.17
CA GLY A 282 -4.72 -12.56 26.39
C GLY A 282 -6.08 -12.78 25.73
N GLY A 283 -6.89 -13.67 26.31
CA GLY A 283 -8.17 -14.10 25.73
C GLY A 283 -9.21 -12.98 25.56
N ALA A 284 -9.18 -11.96 26.42
CA ALA A 284 -10.05 -10.79 26.32
C ALA A 284 -9.76 -9.98 25.05
N LEU A 285 -8.47 -9.70 24.79
CA LEU A 285 -8.02 -9.06 23.56
C LEU A 285 -8.46 -9.88 22.34
N TYR A 286 -8.10 -11.16 22.29
CA TYR A 286 -8.39 -12.00 21.13
C TYR A 286 -9.88 -12.12 20.84
N THR A 287 -10.72 -12.20 21.87
CA THR A 287 -12.18 -12.23 21.71
C THR A 287 -12.70 -10.93 21.12
N LYS A 288 -12.20 -9.77 21.59
CA LYS A 288 -12.61 -8.47 21.08
C LYS A 288 -12.19 -8.29 19.62
N LEU A 289 -10.93 -8.58 19.30
CA LEU A 289 -10.40 -8.48 17.93
C LEU A 289 -11.14 -9.39 16.96
N ARG A 290 -11.38 -10.66 17.32
CA ARG A 290 -12.13 -11.62 16.50
C ARG A 290 -13.54 -11.14 16.20
N LYS A 291 -14.26 -10.62 17.19
CA LYS A 291 -15.64 -10.10 17.01
C LYS A 291 -15.68 -8.88 16.08
N ALA A 292 -14.60 -8.11 16.03
CA ALA A 292 -14.47 -6.94 15.17
C ALA A 292 -13.86 -7.24 13.79
N GLY A 293 -13.41 -8.48 13.52
CA GLY A 293 -12.68 -8.79 12.29
C GLY A 293 -11.32 -8.06 12.20
N ILE A 294 -10.65 -7.88 13.34
CA ILE A 294 -9.31 -7.30 13.42
C ILE A 294 -8.31 -8.43 13.64
N THR A 295 -7.19 -8.39 12.92
CA THR A 295 -6.11 -9.35 13.05
C THR A 295 -5.02 -8.82 13.98
N TYR A 296 -4.60 -9.68 14.90
CA TYR A 296 -3.35 -9.55 15.62
C TYR A 296 -2.53 -10.80 15.32
N ASP A 297 -1.55 -10.65 14.43
CA ASP A 297 -0.62 -11.71 14.07
C ASP A 297 0.79 -11.26 14.44
N ARG A 298 1.43 -12.02 15.34
CA ARG A 298 2.80 -11.76 15.79
C ARG A 298 3.85 -12.20 14.78
N GLY A 299 3.48 -13.04 13.81
CA GLY A 299 4.35 -13.50 12.73
C GLY A 299 4.17 -12.72 11.43
N TYR A 300 3.13 -11.90 11.32
CA TYR A 300 2.93 -11.04 10.16
C TYR A 300 3.92 -9.88 10.17
N ALA A 301 4.62 -9.70 9.06
CA ALA A 301 5.38 -8.51 8.75
C ALA A 301 4.90 -7.97 7.40
N ALA A 302 4.46 -6.71 7.38
CA ALA A 302 4.13 -6.09 6.10
C ALA A 302 5.40 -5.90 5.25
N PRO A 303 5.31 -5.94 3.92
CA PRO A 303 6.43 -5.59 3.06
C PRO A 303 6.95 -4.19 3.42
N THR A 304 8.26 -4.03 3.50
CA THR A 304 8.87 -2.73 3.83
C THR A 304 8.83 -1.80 2.62
N MET A 305 8.76 -0.48 2.87
CA MET A 305 8.93 0.49 1.80
C MET A 305 10.33 0.33 1.21
N LYS A 306 10.37 0.23 -0.11
CA LYS A 306 11.61 0.09 -0.86
C LYS A 306 12.20 1.48 -1.06
N ASN A 307 13.36 1.72 -0.45
CA ASN A 307 14.10 2.99 -0.50
C ASN A 307 15.00 3.04 -1.73
#